data_AF-A0A915DW59-F1
#
_entry.id   AF-A0A915DW59-F1
#
_cell.length_a   1.000
_cell.length_b   1.000
_cell.length_c   1.000
_cell.angle_alpha   90.00
_cell.angle_beta   90.00
_cell.angle_gamma   90.00
#
_symmetry.space_group_name_H-M   'P 1'
#
loop_
_entity.id
_entity.type
_entity.pdbx_description
1 polymer ?
#
loop_
_entity_poly.entity_id
_entity_poly.type
_entity_poly.pdbx_seq_one_letter_code
_entity_poly.pdbx_strand_id
1 'polypeptide(L)'
;MELINENTCVKFIPSTRRQHALIIRGKPAGFSAFTGRAKYPFQQRANIDQRFDENHSGVIAHELFHVLGRLHEHQREDRDDYITIHPENIIPGKFFF
;
A
#
# COMPACT_ATOMS: atom_id res chain seq x y z
N MET A 1 -4.18 -6.77 -11.06
CA MET A 1 -5.24 -5.88 -10.52
C MET A 1 -6.56 -6.61 -10.33
N GLU A 2 -6.78 -7.73 -11.03
CA GLU A 2 -8.01 -8.53 -10.99
C GLU A 2 -8.46 -8.87 -9.57
N LEU A 3 -7.55 -9.28 -8.68
CA LEU A 3 -7.88 -9.60 -7.29
C LEU A 3 -8.73 -8.53 -6.60
N ILE A 4 -8.36 -7.25 -6.70
CA ILE A 4 -9.16 -6.16 -6.11
C ILE A 4 -10.39 -5.84 -6.97
N ASN A 5 -10.24 -5.84 -8.29
CA ASN A 5 -11.33 -5.53 -9.20
C ASN A 5 -12.50 -6.51 -9.07
N GLU A 6 -12.26 -7.80 -8.87
CA GLU A 6 -13.29 -8.85 -8.82
C GLU A 6 -13.93 -8.98 -7.45
N ASN A 7 -13.18 -8.70 -6.38
CA ASN A 7 -13.65 -8.88 -5.01
C ASN A 7 -14.17 -7.59 -4.36
N THR A 8 -14.13 -6.45 -5.07
CA THR A 8 -14.59 -5.16 -4.56
C THR A 8 -15.33 -4.36 -5.63
N CYS A 9 -15.93 -3.23 -5.23
CA CYS A 9 -16.49 -2.27 -6.17
C CYS A 9 -15.43 -1.34 -6.80
N VAL A 10 -14.17 -1.38 -6.36
CA VAL A 10 -13.08 -0.56 -6.90
C VAL A 10 -12.61 -1.13 -8.23
N LYS A 11 -12.38 -0.25 -9.21
CA LYS A 11 -11.83 -0.63 -10.52
C LYS A 11 -10.57 0.17 -10.83
N PHE A 12 -9.46 -0.51 -11.05
CA PHE A 12 -8.26 0.09 -11.62
C PHE A 12 -8.40 0.15 -13.15
N ILE A 13 -8.37 1.36 -13.70
CA ILE A 13 -8.46 1.62 -15.13
C ILE A 13 -7.20 2.36 -15.62
N PRO A 14 -6.69 2.06 -16.82
CA PRO A 14 -5.59 2.83 -17.41
C PRO A 14 -5.99 4.30 -17.54
N SER A 15 -5.16 5.20 -16.98
CA SER A 15 -5.43 6.63 -17.05
C SER A 15 -4.82 7.26 -18.29
N THR A 16 -5.56 8.15 -18.94
CA THR A 16 -5.07 9.03 -20.01
C THR A 16 -4.54 10.37 -19.49
N ARG A 17 -4.75 10.70 -18.21
CA ARG A 17 -4.32 11.95 -17.56
C ARG A 17 -3.50 11.68 -16.31
N ARG A 18 -2.30 12.27 -16.23
CA ARG A 18 -1.39 12.04 -15.09
C ARG A 18 -1.79 12.74 -13.78
N GLN A 19 -2.62 13.79 -13.84
CA GLN A 19 -2.87 14.67 -12.69
C GLN A 19 -3.47 13.96 -11.46
N HIS A 20 -4.24 12.89 -11.68
CA HIS A 20 -4.87 12.11 -10.60
C HIS A 20 -4.65 10.60 -10.75
N ALA A 21 -3.70 10.19 -11.59
CA ALA A 21 -3.40 8.78 -11.80
C ALA A 21 -2.55 8.23 -10.65
N LEU A 22 -2.80 6.97 -10.31
CA LEU A 22 -1.82 6.15 -9.61
C LEU A 22 -0.63 5.89 -10.55
N ILE A 23 0.56 6.26 -10.12
CA ILE A 23 1.81 6.00 -10.84
C ILE A 23 2.51 4.82 -10.16
N ILE A 24 2.54 3.67 -10.83
CA ILE A 24 3.23 2.47 -10.37
C ILE A 24 4.65 2.44 -10.97
N ARG A 25 5.64 2.17 -10.14
CA ARG A 25 7.06 2.08 -10.53
C ARG A 25 7.64 0.72 -10.17
N GLY A 26 8.63 0.29 -10.93
CA GLY A 26 9.33 -0.99 -10.79
C GLY A 26 10.74 -0.89 -10.19
N LYS A 27 11.02 0.02 -9.24
CA LYS A 27 12.40 0.18 -8.76
C LYS A 27 12.81 -1.00 -7.85
N PRO A 28 14.08 -1.45 -7.88
CA PRO A 28 14.60 -2.47 -6.96
C PRO A 28 14.85 -1.88 -5.57
N ALA A 29 13.78 -1.36 -4.95
CA ALA A 29 13.79 -0.63 -3.69
C ALA A 29 12.70 -1.14 -2.72
N GLY A 30 12.20 -2.36 -2.94
CA GLY A 30 11.12 -2.95 -2.14
C GLY A 30 9.74 -2.42 -2.50
N PHE A 31 8.78 -2.62 -1.60
CA PHE A 31 7.38 -2.26 -1.80
C PHE A 31 7.01 -1.04 -0.95
N SER A 32 6.26 -0.12 -1.53
CA SER A 32 5.72 1.03 -0.81
C SER A 32 4.63 1.73 -1.61
N ALA A 33 3.66 2.32 -0.92
CA ALA A 33 2.67 3.19 -1.52
C ALA A 33 2.29 4.33 -0.57
N PHE A 34 1.90 5.48 -1.13
CA PHE A 34 1.28 6.53 -0.33
C PHE A 34 -0.13 6.11 0.11
N THR A 35 -0.47 6.37 1.36
CA THR A 35 -1.79 6.03 1.89
C THR A 35 -2.85 7.04 1.44
N GLY A 36 -3.93 6.53 0.82
CA GLY A 36 -5.06 7.33 0.37
C GLY A 36 -4.74 8.21 -0.85
N ARG A 37 -5.69 9.07 -1.24
CA ARG A 37 -5.57 9.90 -2.45
C ARG A 37 -4.67 11.12 -2.20
N ALA A 38 -3.52 11.16 -2.89
CA ALA A 38 -2.69 12.37 -2.97
C ALA A 38 -3.48 13.59 -3.49
N LYS A 39 -3.36 14.72 -2.79
CA LYS A 39 -3.93 16.00 -3.21
C LYS A 39 -3.03 16.67 -4.26
N TYR A 40 -3.63 17.36 -5.23
CA TYR A 40 -2.88 18.17 -6.19
C TYR A 40 -2.02 19.22 -5.44
N PRO A 41 -0.76 19.46 -5.86
CA PRO A 41 -0.08 18.99 -7.08
C PRO A 41 0.65 17.64 -6.96
N PHE A 42 0.51 16.92 -5.83
CA PHE A 42 1.21 15.66 -5.61
C PHE A 42 0.59 14.51 -6.41
N GLN A 43 1.45 13.57 -6.83
CA GLN A 43 1.04 12.36 -7.53
C GLN A 43 0.86 11.21 -6.55
N GLN A 44 -0.17 10.40 -6.77
CA GLN A 44 -0.32 9.13 -6.09
C GLN A 44 0.72 8.15 -6.63
N ARG A 45 1.55 7.56 -5.75
CA ARG A 45 2.68 6.71 -6.16
C ARG A 45 2.69 5.40 -5.38
N ALA A 46 3.04 4.34 -6.09
CA ALA A 46 3.41 3.05 -5.52
C ALA A 46 4.70 2.54 -6.20
N ASN A 47 5.54 1.86 -5.45
CA ASN A 47 6.64 1.06 -5.96
C ASN A 47 6.32 -0.41 -5.73
N ILE A 48 6.32 -1.17 -6.82
CA ILE A 48 6.20 -2.62 -6.82
C ILE A 48 7.55 -3.11 -7.31
N ASP A 49 8.32 -3.79 -6.47
CA ASP A 49 9.67 -4.21 -6.85
C ASP A 49 9.63 -5.11 -8.08
N GLN A 50 10.38 -4.77 -9.13
CA GLN A 50 10.36 -5.50 -10.42
C GLN A 50 10.78 -6.98 -10.33
N ARG A 51 11.38 -7.39 -9.22
CA ARG A 51 11.70 -8.81 -8.96
C ARG A 51 10.47 -9.65 -8.61
N PHE A 52 9.33 -9.02 -8.40
CA PHE A 52 8.08 -9.65 -8.05
C PHE A 52 7.08 -9.49 -9.19
N ASP A 53 6.27 -10.52 -9.35
CA ASP A 53 5.38 -10.76 -10.49
C ASP A 53 3.98 -11.15 -9.99
N GLU A 54 3.15 -11.69 -10.88
CA GLU A 54 1.79 -12.14 -10.58
C GLU A 54 1.70 -13.18 -9.46
N ASN A 55 2.77 -13.96 -9.22
CA ASN A 55 2.82 -14.95 -8.13
C ASN A 55 2.82 -14.26 -6.75
N HIS A 56 3.01 -12.95 -6.72
CA HIS A 56 3.02 -12.12 -5.52
C HIS A 56 1.82 -11.17 -5.46
N SER A 57 0.71 -11.57 -6.08
CA SER A 57 -0.54 -10.81 -6.15
C SER A 57 -1.04 -10.30 -4.80
N GLY A 58 -0.84 -11.04 -3.70
CA GLY A 58 -1.17 -10.60 -2.34
C GLY A 58 -0.36 -9.39 -1.87
N VAL A 59 0.96 -9.37 -2.13
CA VAL A 59 1.83 -8.23 -1.82
C VAL A 59 1.47 -7.01 -2.66
N ILE A 60 1.18 -7.23 -3.95
CA ILE A 60 0.73 -6.16 -4.84
C ILE A 60 -0.61 -5.59 -4.35
N ALA A 61 -1.56 -6.45 -3.95
CA ALA A 61 -2.84 -6.01 -3.41
C ALA A 61 -2.71 -5.24 -2.09
N HIS A 62 -1.79 -5.65 -1.21
CA HIS A 62 -1.45 -4.93 0.01
C HIS A 62 -1.05 -3.47 -0.27
N GLU A 63 -0.12 -3.25 -1.20
CA GLU A 63 0.29 -1.87 -1.57
C GLU A 63 -0.86 -1.06 -2.19
N LEU A 64 -1.73 -1.71 -2.95
CA LEU A 64 -2.89 -1.05 -3.52
C LEU A 64 -3.95 -0.73 -2.48
N PHE A 65 -4.08 -1.52 -1.40
CA PHE A 65 -4.93 -1.16 -0.27
C PHE A 65 -4.42 0.07 0.46
N HIS A 66 -3.10 0.27 0.56
CA HIS A 66 -2.56 1.56 1.02
C HIS A 66 -3.01 2.70 0.10
N VAL A 67 -2.91 2.56 -1.22
CA VAL A 67 -3.44 3.57 -2.17
C VAL A 67 -4.92 3.88 -1.93
N LEU A 68 -5.72 2.88 -1.56
CA LEU A 68 -7.14 3.05 -1.22
C LEU A 68 -7.40 3.64 0.16
N GLY A 69 -6.36 3.87 0.96
CA GLY A 69 -6.45 4.54 2.26
C GLY A 69 -6.47 3.59 3.46
N ARG A 70 -6.15 2.30 3.28
CA ARG A 70 -6.00 1.37 4.40
C ARG A 70 -4.63 1.54 5.04
N LEU A 71 -4.60 1.50 6.36
CA LEU A 71 -3.39 1.35 7.16
C LEU A 71 -3.14 -0.14 7.43
N HIS A 72 -2.00 -0.46 8.05
CA HIS A 72 -1.78 -1.81 8.55
C HIS A 72 -2.77 -2.13 9.67
N GLU A 73 -3.17 -3.38 9.77
CA GLU A 73 -4.19 -3.81 10.73
C GLU A 73 -3.76 -3.57 12.19
N HIS A 74 -2.47 -3.76 12.48
CA HIS A 74 -1.90 -3.49 13.80
C HIS A 74 -1.83 -1.99 14.13
N GLN A 75 -2.26 -1.07 13.25
CA GLN A 75 -2.38 0.36 13.55
C GLN A 75 -3.80 0.75 13.96
N ARG A 76 -4.75 -0.20 14.04
CA ARG A 76 -6.09 0.07 14.56
C ARG A 76 -6.04 0.59 15.99
N GLU A 77 -7.01 1.44 16.33
CA GLU A 77 -7.15 2.03 17.66
C GLU A 77 -7.41 0.98 18.74
N ASP A 78 -8.10 -0.11 18.39
CA ASP A 78 -8.45 -1.23 19.28
C ASP A 78 -7.44 -2.38 19.27
N ARG A 79 -6.27 -2.22 18.63
CA ARG A 79 -5.30 -3.32 18.48
C ARG A 79 -4.88 -3.96 19.81
N ASP A 80 -4.81 -3.14 20.88
CA ASP A 80 -4.22 -3.55 22.16
C ASP A 80 -5.18 -4.52 22.91
N ASP A 81 -6.42 -4.69 22.41
CA ASP A 81 -7.35 -5.74 22.83
C ASP A 81 -7.04 -7.12 22.19
N TYR A 82 -6.25 -7.15 21.12
CA TYR A 82 -6.01 -8.35 20.30
C TYR A 82 -4.54 -8.77 20.25
N ILE A 83 -3.60 -7.82 20.33
CA ILE A 83 -2.17 -8.07 20.20
C ILE A 83 -1.37 -7.28 21.24
N THR A 84 -0.24 -7.84 21.66
CA THR A 84 0.75 -7.14 22.47
C THR A 84 1.97 -6.84 21.62
N ILE A 85 2.34 -5.56 21.50
CA ILE A 85 3.59 -5.15 20.90
C ILE A 85 4.68 -5.23 21.98
N HIS A 86 5.80 -5.89 21.68
CA HIS A 86 7.00 -6.00 22.52
C HIS A 86 8.04 -4.97 22.07
N PRO A 87 8.06 -3.73 22.62
CA PRO A 87 8.89 -2.65 22.09
C PRO A 87 10.40 -2.94 22.23
N GLU A 88 10.78 -3.78 23.18
CA GLU A 88 12.14 -4.26 23.40
C GLU A 88 12.71 -5.05 22.21
N ASN A 89 11.84 -5.64 21.38
CA ASN A 89 12.23 -6.41 20.21
C ASN A 89 12.23 -5.59 18.91
N ILE A 90 11.87 -4.30 18.97
CA ILE A 90 11.78 -3.44 17.80
C ILE A 90 13.13 -2.79 17.53
N ILE A 91 13.57 -2.84 16.26
CA ILE A 91 14.82 -2.22 15.82
C ILE A 91 14.81 -0.73 16.23
N PRO A 92 15.86 -0.22 16.91
CA PRO A 92 15.91 1.17 17.33
C PRO A 92 15.63 2.15 16.17
N GLY A 93 14.74 3.12 16.41
CA GLY A 93 14.33 4.09 15.39
C GLY A 93 13.36 3.56 14.32
N LYS A 94 12.81 2.34 14.49
CA LYS A 94 11.76 1.77 13.62
C LYS A 94 10.38 1.69 14.25
N PHE A 95 10.22 2.23 15.45
CA PHE A 95 8.92 2.32 16.08
C PHE A 95 8.11 3.47 15.46
N PHE A 96 7.19 3.12 14.58
CA PHE A 96 6.28 4.05 13.91
C PHE A 96 4.85 3.51 14.01
N PHE A 97 3.92 4.36 14.45
CA PHE A 97 2.48 4.12 14.35
C PHE A 97 1.90 4.80 13.11
#